data_AF-A0AAV7FBR4-F1
#
_entry.id   AF-A0AAV7FBR4-F1
#
_cell.length_a   1.000
_cell.length_b   1.000
_cell.length_c   1.000
_cell.angle_alpha   90.00
_cell.angle_beta   90.00
_cell.angle_gamma   90.00
#
_symmetry.space_group_name_H-M   'P 1'
#
loop_
_entity.id
_entity.type
_entity.pdbx_description
1 polymer ?
#
loop_
_entity_poly.entity_id
_entity_poly.type
_entity_poly.pdbx_seq_one_letter_code
_entity_poly.pdbx_strand_id
1 'polypeptide(L)'
;MKEGSSKKPRLLIISRKRSRSFVNEGEIGELARGLGFEVVVAEANLSTYFSKFLHVVNSCNVMMGVHGNGLTNLVFLPTNAVIIQIIPLAGLGSYGRTDFGVPATDMKLRF
;
A
#
# COMPACT_ATOMS: atom_id res chain seq x y z
N MET A 1 -1.03 5.22 34.12
CA MET A 1 -0.97 4.63 32.76
C MET A 1 -1.78 5.54 31.85
N LYS A 2 -1.19 6.14 30.81
CA LYS A 2 -1.93 6.95 29.84
C LYS A 2 -2.48 6.00 28.77
N GLU A 3 -3.80 5.87 28.69
CA GLU A 3 -4.46 5.39 27.47
C GLU A 3 -4.11 6.38 26.36
N GLY A 4 -3.13 6.03 25.53
CA GLY A 4 -2.82 6.80 24.33
C GLY A 4 -4.00 6.65 23.38
N SER A 5 -4.57 7.76 22.92
CA SER A 5 -5.56 7.74 21.84
C SER A 5 -4.99 6.94 20.67
N SER A 6 -5.52 5.73 20.46
CA SER A 6 -5.06 4.84 19.39
C SER A 6 -5.34 5.53 18.06
N LYS A 7 -4.32 6.14 17.44
CA LYS A 7 -4.43 6.69 16.09
C LYS A 7 -4.93 5.59 15.16
N LYS A 8 -5.91 5.93 14.32
CA LYS A 8 -6.43 5.02 13.30
C LYS A 8 -5.28 4.55 12.40
N PRO A 9 -5.21 3.25 12.05
CA PRO A 9 -4.21 2.78 11.11
C PRO A 9 -4.42 3.44 9.74
N ARG A 10 -3.33 3.80 9.08
CA ARG A 10 -3.36 4.50 7.79
C ARG A 10 -3.14 3.53 6.64
N LEU A 11 -4.11 3.43 5.73
CA LEU A 11 -4.07 2.60 4.53
C LEU A 11 -3.76 3.48 3.31
N LEU A 12 -2.65 3.20 2.64
CA LEU A 12 -2.34 3.72 1.32
C LEU A 12 -2.87 2.77 0.24
N ILE A 13 -3.72 3.26 -0.65
CA ILE A 13 -4.12 2.59 -1.88
C ILE A 13 -3.33 3.20 -3.04
N ILE A 14 -2.50 2.38 -3.68
CA ILE A 14 -1.73 2.78 -4.85
C ILE A 14 -2.65 2.79 -6.07
N SER A 15 -3.02 3.99 -6.50
CA SER A 15 -3.85 4.22 -7.68
C SER A 15 -3.03 4.19 -8.96
N ARG A 16 -3.67 3.79 -10.07
CA ARG A 16 -3.05 3.74 -11.40
C ARG A 16 -4.04 4.18 -12.47
N LYS A 17 -3.59 5.02 -13.40
CA LYS A 17 -4.45 5.59 -14.46
C LYS A 17 -4.45 4.81 -15.78
N ARG A 18 -3.50 3.91 -16.01
CA ARG A 18 -3.30 3.26 -17.32
C ARG A 18 -3.68 1.79 -17.33
N SER A 19 -2.81 0.92 -16.84
CA SER A 19 -3.01 -0.53 -16.84
C SER A 19 -2.98 -1.09 -15.43
N ARG A 20 -3.67 -2.22 -15.23
CA ARG A 20 -3.72 -2.94 -13.95
C ARG A 20 -4.15 -1.99 -12.81
N SER A 21 -5.28 -1.33 -13.02
CA SER A 21 -5.90 -0.39 -12.10
C SER A 21 -7.09 -1.03 -11.40
N PHE A 22 -7.42 -0.54 -10.21
CA PHE A 22 -8.70 -0.81 -9.60
C PHE A 22 -9.77 0.02 -10.34
N VAL A 23 -10.89 -0.60 -10.67
CA VAL A 23 -12.04 0.11 -11.28
C VAL A 23 -12.97 0.70 -10.23
N ASN A 24 -12.82 0.27 -8.97
CA ASN A 24 -13.69 0.59 -7.85
C ASN A 24 -12.90 1.15 -6.64
N GLU A 25 -11.87 1.97 -6.89
CA GLU A 25 -11.02 2.57 -5.83
C GLU A 25 -11.83 3.31 -4.77
N GLY A 26 -12.90 4.00 -5.18
CA GLY A 26 -13.81 4.69 -4.27
C GLY A 26 -14.50 3.74 -3.30
N GLU A 27 -15.08 2.65 -3.80
CA GLU A 27 -15.78 1.65 -2.97
C GLU A 27 -14.81 0.94 -2.00
N ILE A 28 -13.62 0.58 -2.48
CA ILE A 28 -12.57 -0.01 -1.63
C ILE A 28 -12.20 0.99 -0.52
N GLY A 29 -12.05 2.26 -0.86
CA GLY A 29 -11.73 3.33 0.09
C GLY A 29 -12.82 3.52 1.14
N GLU A 30 -14.09 3.57 0.75
CA GLU A 30 -15.22 3.70 1.69
C GLU A 30 -15.32 2.49 2.63
N LEU A 31 -15.18 1.27 2.10
CA LEU A 31 -15.18 0.06 2.92
C LEU A 31 -14.06 0.11 3.96
N ALA A 32 -12.83 0.45 3.54
CA ALA A 32 -11.70 0.56 4.45
C ALA A 32 -11.89 1.65 5.52
N ARG A 33 -12.49 2.79 5.17
CA ARG A 33 -12.86 3.82 6.16
C ARG A 33 -13.90 3.30 7.16
N GLY A 34 -14.91 2.56 6.68
CA GLY A 34 -15.90 1.89 7.52
C GLY A 34 -15.29 0.89 8.49
N LEU A 35 -14.18 0.24 8.11
CA LEU A 35 -13.38 -0.65 8.96
C LEU A 35 -12.45 0.10 9.93
N GLY A 36 -12.47 1.43 9.95
CA GLY A 36 -11.72 2.25 10.90
C GLY A 36 -10.35 2.71 10.41
N PHE A 37 -9.99 2.50 9.15
CA PHE A 37 -8.76 3.04 8.57
C PHE A 37 -8.89 4.52 8.23
N GLU A 38 -7.79 5.26 8.35
CA GLU A 38 -7.61 6.50 7.59
C GLU A 38 -7.05 6.13 6.22
N VAL A 39 -7.79 6.45 5.15
CA VAL A 39 -7.47 6.00 3.79
C VAL A 39 -6.86 7.13 2.98
N VAL A 40 -5.70 6.86 2.39
CA VAL A 40 -5.03 7.72 1.41
C VAL A 40 -5.01 7.00 0.06
N VAL A 41 -5.51 7.66 -0.99
CA VAL A 41 -5.41 7.16 -2.36
C VAL A 41 -4.42 8.04 -3.09
N ALA A 42 -3.35 7.46 -3.64
CA ALA A 42 -2.33 8.22 -4.34
C ALA A 42 -1.74 7.44 -5.52
N GLU A 43 -1.43 8.16 -6.60
CA GLU A 43 -0.70 7.61 -7.74
C GLU A 43 0.80 7.66 -7.46
N ALA A 44 1.49 6.53 -7.66
CA ALA A 44 2.94 6.47 -7.61
C ALA A 44 3.55 7.13 -8.86
N ASN A 45 3.61 8.46 -8.89
CA ASN A 45 4.19 9.23 -9.97
C ASN A 45 5.58 9.75 -9.57
N LEU A 46 6.57 9.59 -10.45
CA LEU A 46 7.98 9.96 -10.25
C LEU A 46 8.26 11.47 -10.45
N SER A 47 7.23 12.31 -10.55
CA SER A 47 7.34 13.75 -10.85
C SER A 47 7.47 14.65 -9.61
N THR A 48 7.40 15.97 -9.81
CA THR A 48 7.80 17.13 -8.97
C THR A 48 7.40 17.14 -7.48
N TYR A 49 6.64 16.17 -6.98
CA TYR A 49 6.28 16.04 -5.55
C TYR A 49 6.71 14.71 -4.93
N PHE A 50 7.73 14.05 -5.49
CA PHE A 50 8.23 12.77 -5.01
C PHE A 50 8.48 12.72 -3.50
N SER A 51 9.12 13.74 -2.91
CA SER A 51 9.35 13.80 -1.45
C SER A 51 8.07 13.78 -0.63
N LYS A 52 7.02 14.52 -1.03
CA LYS A 52 5.71 14.51 -0.36
C LYS A 52 5.07 13.14 -0.43
N PHE A 53 5.14 12.49 -1.59
CA PHE A 53 4.64 11.13 -1.75
C PHE A 53 5.38 10.15 -0.85
N LEU A 54 6.72 10.22 -0.78
CA LEU A 54 7.50 9.37 0.12
C LEU A 54 7.16 9.59 1.59
N HIS A 55 6.93 10.84 2.02
CA HIS A 55 6.43 11.13 3.37
C HIS A 55 5.06 10.51 3.62
N VAL A 56 4.17 10.53 2.63
CA VAL A 56 2.88 9.82 2.72
C VAL A 56 3.11 8.33 2.91
N VAL A 57 3.92 7.68 2.06
CA VAL A 57 4.20 6.24 2.18
C VAL A 57 4.76 5.91 3.56
N ASN A 58 5.79 6.63 4.02
CA ASN A 58 6.43 6.40 5.31
C ASN A 58 5.50 6.58 6.52
N SER A 59 4.42 7.34 6.34
CA SER A 59 3.41 7.58 7.36
C SER A 59 2.23 6.61 7.33
N CYS A 60 2.26 5.58 6.46
CA CYS A 60 1.19 4.58 6.35
C CYS A 60 1.55 3.26 7.05
N ASN A 61 0.54 2.59 7.60
CA ASN A 61 0.68 1.30 8.28
C ASN A 61 0.36 0.12 7.36
N VAL A 62 -0.42 0.36 6.32
CA VAL A 62 -0.79 -0.64 5.31
C VAL A 62 -0.64 0.00 3.93
N MET A 63 -0.10 -0.75 2.98
CA MET A 63 -0.10 -0.37 1.57
C MET A 63 -0.77 -1.45 0.74
N MET A 64 -1.76 -1.06 -0.06
CA MET A 64 -2.49 -1.93 -0.97
C MET A 64 -2.26 -1.48 -2.41
N GLY A 65 -2.06 -2.44 -3.32
CA GLY A 65 -1.94 -2.13 -4.73
C GLY A 65 -1.99 -3.35 -5.63
N VAL A 66 -2.33 -3.12 -6.89
CA VAL A 66 -2.21 -4.15 -7.93
C VAL A 66 -0.73 -4.39 -8.26
N HIS A 67 -0.36 -5.64 -8.46
CA HIS A 67 1.00 -6.06 -8.79
C HIS A 67 1.62 -5.20 -9.92
N GLY A 68 2.79 -4.61 -9.63
CA GLY A 68 3.52 -3.74 -10.55
C GLY A 68 4.37 -2.70 -9.85
N ASN A 69 4.96 -1.79 -10.65
CA ASN A 69 5.95 -0.81 -10.19
C ASN A 69 5.47 0.12 -9.07
N GLY A 70 4.17 0.39 -8.94
CA GLY A 70 3.65 1.21 -7.85
C GLY A 70 3.98 0.65 -6.46
N LEU A 71 4.05 -0.68 -6.34
CA LEU A 71 4.38 -1.37 -5.08
C LEU A 71 5.86 -1.29 -4.70
N THR A 72 6.77 -0.88 -5.60
CA THR A 72 8.20 -0.75 -5.23
C THR A 72 8.43 0.33 -4.17
N ASN A 73 7.46 1.24 -3.98
CA ASN A 73 7.50 2.23 -2.91
C ASN A 73 7.37 1.62 -1.52
N LEU A 74 7.11 0.31 -1.39
CA LEU A 74 7.17 -0.42 -0.12
C LEU A 74 8.48 -0.17 0.64
N VAL A 75 9.56 0.18 -0.08
CA VAL A 75 10.86 0.44 0.52
C VAL A 75 10.87 1.60 1.51
N PHE A 76 9.87 2.48 1.44
CA PHE A 76 9.73 3.65 2.30
C PHE A 76 8.78 3.42 3.48
N LEU A 77 8.13 2.26 3.57
CA LEU A 77 7.22 1.93 4.66
C LEU A 77 7.97 1.73 5.98
N PRO A 78 7.33 2.03 7.12
CA PRO A 78 7.89 1.71 8.42
C PRO A 78 7.87 0.20 8.67
N THR A 79 8.80 -0.28 9.51
CA THR A 79 8.83 -1.67 9.97
C THR A 79 7.46 -2.12 10.52
N ASN A 80 7.10 -3.38 10.30
CA ASN A 80 5.80 -3.99 10.61
C ASN A 80 4.61 -3.48 9.79
N ALA A 81 4.79 -2.57 8.82
CA ALA A 81 3.71 -2.22 7.90
C ALA A 81 3.26 -3.45 7.07
N VAL A 82 1.99 -3.47 6.70
CA VAL A 82 1.38 -4.58 5.96
C VAL A 82 1.32 -4.25 4.47
N ILE A 83 1.65 -5.22 3.62
CA ILE A 83 1.49 -5.16 2.18
C ILE A 83 0.31 -6.03 1.76
N ILE A 84 -0.63 -5.44 1.01
CA ILE A 84 -1.71 -6.18 0.35
C ILE A 84 -1.50 -6.08 -1.15
N GLN A 85 -1.01 -7.16 -1.74
CA GLN A 85 -0.80 -7.25 -3.18
C GLN A 85 -2.01 -7.90 -3.86
N ILE A 86 -2.58 -7.20 -4.84
CA ILE A 86 -3.62 -7.76 -5.72
C ILE A 86 -2.97 -8.23 -7.01
N ILE A 87 -3.08 -9.53 -7.29
CA ILE A 87 -2.53 -10.13 -8.51
C ILE A 87 -3.68 -10.31 -9.51
N PRO A 88 -3.71 -9.57 -10.63
CA PRO A 88 -4.88 -9.51 -11.51
C PRO A 88 -5.03 -10.73 -12.43
N LEU A 89 -4.09 -11.68 -12.38
CA LEU A 89 -4.07 -12.88 -13.22
C LEU A 89 -3.84 -14.11 -12.35
N ALA A 90 -4.65 -15.15 -12.58
CA ALA A 90 -4.51 -16.42 -11.88
C ALA A 90 -3.15 -17.09 -12.18
N GLY A 91 -2.64 -17.87 -11.22
CA GLY A 91 -1.39 -18.63 -11.38
C GLY A 91 -0.10 -17.81 -11.20
N LEU A 92 -0.17 -16.48 -11.04
CA LEU A 92 1.02 -15.64 -10.86
C LEU A 92 1.43 -15.40 -9.40
N GLY A 93 0.88 -16.16 -8.46
CA GLY A 93 1.15 -15.99 -7.02
C GLY A 93 2.62 -16.14 -6.62
N SER A 94 3.33 -17.06 -7.27
CA SER A 94 4.78 -17.26 -7.06
C SER A 94 5.59 -16.02 -7.44
N TYR A 95 5.29 -15.42 -8.60
CA TYR A 95 5.95 -14.19 -9.06
C TYR A 95 5.67 -13.02 -8.11
N GLY A 96 4.42 -12.86 -7.68
CA GLY A 96 4.06 -11.84 -6.68
C GLY A 96 4.86 -11.97 -5.38
N ARG A 97 5.06 -13.22 -4.91
CA ARG A 97 5.87 -13.53 -3.73
C ARG A 97 7.36 -13.28 -3.97
N THR A 98 7.92 -13.67 -5.11
CA THR A 98 9.34 -13.43 -5.43
C THR A 98 9.64 -11.93 -5.57
N ASP A 99 8.77 -11.20 -6.27
CA ASP A 99 9.02 -9.79 -6.60
C ASP A 99 8.79 -8.85 -5.40
N PHE A 100 7.81 -9.16 -4.55
CA PHE A 100 7.41 -8.26 -3.46
C PHE A 100 7.28 -8.95 -2.09
N GLY A 101 6.87 -10.21 -2.02
CA GLY A 101 6.65 -10.89 -0.74
C GLY A 101 7.92 -11.22 0.04
N VAL A 102 8.90 -11.83 -0.61
CA VAL A 102 10.22 -12.13 -0.01
C VAL A 102 10.95 -10.83 0.35
N PRO A 103 11.09 -9.84 -0.57
CA PRO A 103 11.70 -8.56 -0.23
C PRO A 103 10.98 -7.83 0.92
N ALA A 104 9.65 -7.81 0.95
CA ALA A 104 8.90 -7.19 2.05
C ALA A 104 9.23 -7.86 3.39
N THR A 105 9.33 -9.19 3.43
CA THR A 105 9.69 -9.94 4.64
C THR A 105 11.11 -9.62 5.10
N ASP A 106 12.08 -9.59 4.18
CA ASP A 106 13.48 -9.22 4.48
C ASP A 106 13.60 -7.79 5.03
N MET A 107 12.71 -6.90 4.58
CA MET A 107 12.56 -5.53 5.06
C MET A 107 11.78 -5.40 6.38
N LYS A 108 11.41 -6.52 7.01
CA LYS A 108 10.62 -6.58 8.25
C LYS A 108 9.22 -5.98 8.08
N LEU A 109 8.66 -6.05 6.88
CA LEU A 109 7.25 -5.78 6.61
C LEU A 109 6.45 -7.10 6.76
N ARG A 110 5.13 -6.97 6.80
CA ARG A 110 4.19 -8.09 6.84
C ARG A 110 3.56 -8.26 5.45
N PHE A 111 3.66 -9.45 4.87
CA PHE A 111 3.12 -9.77 3.55
C PHE A 111 2.22 -11.00 3.62
#